data_AF-A0A7H5AEP6-F1
#
_entry.id   AF-A0A7H5AEP6-F1
#
_cell.length_a   1.000
_cell.length_b   1.000
_cell.length_c   1.000
_cell.angle_alpha   90.00
_cell.angle_beta   90.00
_cell.angle_gamma   90.00
#
_symmetry.space_group_name_H-M   'P 1'
#
loop_
_entity.id
_entity.type
_entity.pdbx_description
1 polymer ?
#
loop_
_entity_poly.entity_id
_entity_poly.type
_entity_poly.pdbx_seq_one_letter_code
_entity_poly.pdbx_strand_id
1 'polypeptide(L)'
;MFSWCKNRLEITAKSVCIDVMQSWIAGTETPRYRHAIRQAIKLFLAGCAGILKPTKATEFTAYPMLTAAGTGASTSANQAFQHFLELMEKDAWLDSATIARMEKIWVQSGLETLKWESIPVSSRQIMSQLMAVHYADWFGVASFGEQFDPQERWEWLSIMPAASCPCDMLMIMPSRLATELNGNSGLFRGLNTTADRLC
;
A
#
# COMPACT_ATOMS: atom_id res chain seq x y z
N MET A 1 -29.57 9.46 9.85
CA MET A 1 -29.79 8.11 9.28
C MET A 1 -29.46 8.19 7.81
N PHE A 2 -28.47 7.45 7.33
CA PHE A 2 -28.08 7.47 5.91
C PHE A 2 -29.03 6.59 5.09
N SER A 3 -29.52 7.08 3.95
CA SER A 3 -30.35 6.29 3.04
C SER A 3 -29.48 5.47 2.10
N TRP A 4 -29.69 4.16 2.08
CA TRP A 4 -28.96 3.23 1.22
C TRP A 4 -29.72 2.99 -0.09
N CYS A 5 -29.00 2.91 -1.21
CA CYS A 5 -29.57 2.60 -2.52
C CYS A 5 -29.76 1.08 -2.68
N LYS A 6 -30.88 0.66 -3.29
CA LYS A 6 -31.14 -0.74 -3.67
C LYS A 6 -30.87 -0.91 -5.17
N ASN A 7 -29.72 -1.49 -5.51
CA ASN A 7 -29.35 -1.77 -6.90
C ASN A 7 -29.77 -3.20 -7.28
N ARG A 8 -30.32 -3.39 -8.48
CA ARG A 8 -30.62 -4.71 -9.06
C ARG A 8 -29.96 -4.78 -10.44
N LEU A 9 -29.14 -5.80 -10.65
CA LEU A 9 -28.43 -6.03 -11.90
C LEU A 9 -28.93 -7.33 -12.53
N GLU A 10 -29.22 -7.30 -13.83
CA GLU A 10 -29.49 -8.47 -14.65
C GLU A 10 -28.44 -8.50 -15.76
N ILE A 11 -27.62 -9.55 -15.76
CA ILE A 11 -26.43 -9.63 -16.60
C ILE A 11 -26.47 -10.93 -17.37
N THR A 12 -26.33 -10.82 -18.70
CA THR A 12 -26.30 -11.97 -19.61
C THR A 12 -24.96 -11.97 -20.34
N ALA A 13 -24.21 -13.06 -20.24
CA ALA A 13 -22.91 -13.23 -20.89
C ALA A 13 -22.63 -14.71 -21.13
N LYS A 14 -21.46 -15.02 -21.74
CA LYS A 14 -20.96 -16.39 -21.85
C LYS A 14 -20.73 -16.98 -20.45
N SER A 15 -20.94 -18.29 -20.27
CA SER A 15 -20.80 -18.98 -18.98
C SER A 15 -19.47 -18.65 -18.29
N VAL A 16 -18.36 -18.76 -19.01
CA VAL A 16 -17.02 -18.46 -18.47
C VAL A 16 -16.87 -17.01 -17.95
N CYS A 17 -17.57 -16.04 -18.55
CA CYS A 17 -17.55 -14.66 -18.07
C CYS A 17 -18.44 -14.48 -16.85
N ILE A 18 -19.56 -15.21 -16.78
CA ILE A 18 -20.42 -15.24 -15.59
C ILE A 18 -19.67 -15.87 -14.42
N ASP A 19 -18.90 -16.94 -14.64
CA ASP A 19 -18.13 -17.59 -13.57
C ASP A 19 -17.09 -16.62 -12.97
N VAL A 20 -16.33 -15.91 -13.81
CA VAL A 20 -15.40 -14.85 -13.35
C VAL A 20 -16.15 -13.77 -12.57
N MET A 21 -17.29 -13.31 -13.09
CA MET A 21 -18.10 -12.31 -12.39
C MET A 21 -18.64 -12.81 -11.06
N GLN A 22 -19.04 -14.08 -10.96
CA GLN A 22 -19.48 -14.71 -9.72
C GLN A 22 -18.35 -14.79 -8.70
N SER A 23 -17.12 -15.09 -9.14
CA SER A 23 -15.94 -15.06 -8.27
C SER A 23 -15.70 -13.66 -7.67
N TRP A 24 -15.86 -12.60 -8.48
CA TRP A 24 -15.80 -11.21 -8.02
C TRP A 24 -16.95 -10.85 -7.06
N ILE A 25 -18.19 -11.23 -7.39
CA ILE A 25 -19.36 -11.01 -6.51
C ILE A 25 -19.16 -11.70 -5.17
N ALA A 26 -18.65 -12.93 -5.16
CA ALA A 26 -18.41 -13.71 -3.94
C ALA A 26 -17.17 -13.24 -3.16
N GLY A 27 -16.31 -12.41 -3.74
CA GLY A 27 -15.06 -11.96 -3.12
C GLY A 27 -13.99 -13.06 -3.04
N THR A 28 -14.05 -14.06 -3.91
CA THR A 28 -13.13 -15.20 -3.88
C THR A 28 -11.83 -14.96 -4.64
N GLU A 29 -11.75 -13.86 -5.40
CA GLU A 29 -10.54 -13.49 -6.13
C GLU A 29 -9.48 -12.89 -5.21
N THR A 30 -8.21 -13.15 -5.54
CA THR A 30 -7.07 -12.56 -4.82
C THR A 30 -6.89 -11.09 -5.20
N PRO A 31 -7.01 -10.14 -4.25
CA PRO A 31 -6.93 -8.72 -4.56
C PRO A 31 -5.47 -8.26 -4.65
N ARG A 32 -4.84 -8.46 -5.81
CA ARG A 32 -3.41 -8.15 -6.02
C ARG A 32 -3.07 -6.68 -5.79
N TYR A 33 -4.02 -5.76 -6.01
CA TYR A 33 -3.82 -4.34 -5.70
C TYR A 33 -3.58 -4.11 -4.20
N ARG A 34 -4.23 -4.87 -3.31
CA ARG A 34 -4.01 -4.80 -1.86
C ARG A 34 -2.63 -5.31 -1.48
N HIS A 35 -2.09 -6.29 -2.21
CA HIS A 35 -0.73 -6.75 -2.00
C HIS A 35 0.24 -5.62 -2.29
N ALA A 36 0.09 -4.95 -3.44
CA ALA A 36 0.91 -3.81 -3.81
C ALA A 36 0.84 -2.66 -2.79
N ILE A 37 -0.35 -2.36 -2.24
CA ILE A 37 -0.51 -1.34 -1.19
C ILE A 37 0.23 -1.74 0.09
N ARG A 38 0.07 -2.97 0.58
CA ARG A 38 0.78 -3.44 1.79
C ARG A 38 2.30 -3.41 1.63
N GLN A 39 2.79 -3.86 0.48
CA GLN A 39 4.21 -3.80 0.12
C GLN A 39 4.70 -2.35 0.08
N ALA A 40 3.93 -1.45 -0.53
CA ALA A 40 4.24 -0.03 -0.60
C ALA A 40 4.29 0.64 0.78
N ILE A 41 3.38 0.30 1.69
CA ILE A 41 3.42 0.79 3.08
C ILE A 41 4.73 0.37 3.77
N LYS A 42 5.15 -0.90 3.64
CA LYS A 42 6.43 -1.34 4.23
C LYS A 42 7.64 -0.67 3.59
N LEU A 43 7.66 -0.51 2.27
CA LEU A 43 8.72 0.21 1.55
C LEU A 43 8.79 1.67 2.00
N PHE A 44 7.64 2.33 2.15
CA PHE A 44 7.53 3.69 2.65
C PHE A 44 8.10 3.82 4.06
N LEU A 45 7.68 2.94 4.98
CA LEU A 45 8.18 2.90 6.35
C LEU A 45 9.69 2.68 6.40
N ALA A 46 10.21 1.74 5.62
CA ALA A 46 11.64 1.45 5.54
C ALA A 46 12.44 2.64 4.97
N GLY A 47 11.87 3.37 4.02
CA GLY A 47 12.44 4.60 3.47
C GLY A 47 12.51 5.72 4.51
N CYS A 48 11.40 6.02 5.17
CA CYS A 48 11.33 7.02 6.25
C CYS A 48 12.26 6.69 7.42
N ALA A 49 12.46 5.41 7.72
CA ALA A 49 13.36 4.94 8.76
C ALA A 49 14.85 4.91 8.35
N GLY A 50 15.16 5.25 7.09
CA GLY A 50 16.50 5.28 6.52
C GLY A 50 17.13 3.90 6.28
N ILE A 51 16.34 2.82 6.35
CA ILE A 51 16.76 1.45 6.07
C ILE A 51 16.99 1.28 4.56
N LEU A 52 16.04 1.81 3.78
CA LEU A 52 16.17 1.94 2.33
C LEU A 52 16.45 3.40 1.98
N LYS A 53 17.35 3.61 1.01
CA LYS A 53 17.77 4.93 0.59
C LYS A 53 17.78 5.03 -0.94
N PRO A 54 17.45 6.19 -1.53
CA PRO A 54 17.56 6.37 -2.97
C PRO A 54 19.03 6.21 -3.40
N THR A 55 19.24 5.72 -4.63
CA THR A 55 20.60 5.58 -5.20
C THR A 55 21.07 6.84 -5.92
N LYS A 56 20.15 7.77 -6.16
CA LYS A 56 20.41 9.09 -6.75
C LYS A 56 19.97 10.17 -5.75
N ALA A 57 20.40 11.40 -5.96
CA ALA A 57 19.82 12.53 -5.26
C ALA A 57 18.36 12.67 -5.74
N THR A 58 17.42 12.33 -4.87
CA THR A 58 15.98 12.35 -5.17
C THR A 58 15.28 13.01 -3.99
N GLU A 59 14.40 13.96 -4.30
CA GLU A 59 13.55 14.62 -3.31
C GLU A 59 12.10 14.22 -3.57
N PHE A 60 11.41 13.74 -2.54
CA PHE A 60 9.98 13.47 -2.62
C PHE A 60 9.20 14.63 -1.99
N THR A 61 8.83 15.63 -2.80
CA THR A 61 8.28 16.92 -2.33
C THR A 61 7.01 16.76 -1.49
N ALA A 62 6.15 15.78 -1.81
CA ALA A 62 4.90 15.55 -1.08
C ALA A 62 5.16 15.06 0.36
N TYR A 63 6.30 14.42 0.63
CA TYR A 63 6.73 13.97 1.95
C TYR A 63 8.26 13.87 2.06
N PRO A 64 8.97 14.97 2.35
CA PRO A 64 10.44 15.03 2.29
C PRO A 64 11.15 14.05 3.25
N MET A 65 10.48 13.65 4.33
CA MET A 65 11.01 12.69 5.30
C MET A 65 11.28 11.30 4.70
N LEU A 66 10.64 10.96 3.57
CA LEU A 66 10.87 9.68 2.87
C LEU A 66 12.31 9.56 2.31
N THR A 67 12.94 10.69 1.99
CA THR A 67 14.30 10.73 1.41
C THR A 67 15.29 11.49 2.31
N ALA A 68 14.91 11.84 3.53
CA ALA A 68 15.72 12.64 4.46
C ALA A 68 17.02 11.95 4.90
N ALA A 69 17.08 10.61 4.83
CA ALA A 69 18.29 9.84 5.16
C ALA A 69 19.41 9.92 4.10
N GLY A 70 19.19 10.69 3.02
CA GLY A 70 20.15 10.95 1.95
C GLY A 70 20.32 9.78 0.97
N THR A 71 21.32 9.89 0.10
CA THR A 71 21.63 8.88 -0.92
C THR A 71 22.37 7.68 -0.31
N GLY A 72 21.93 6.47 -0.65
CA GLY A 72 22.55 5.21 -0.26
C GLY A 72 23.52 4.65 -1.30
N ALA A 73 24.22 3.59 -0.92
CA ALA A 73 25.04 2.82 -1.86
C ALA A 73 24.17 2.13 -2.92
N SER A 74 24.76 1.81 -4.08
CA SER A 74 24.10 1.11 -5.19
C SER A 74 23.93 -0.38 -4.92
N THR A 75 23.13 -0.72 -3.90
CA THR A 75 22.71 -2.09 -3.59
C THR A 75 21.41 -2.43 -4.33
N SER A 76 21.12 -3.72 -4.49
CA SER A 76 19.86 -4.17 -5.09
C SER A 76 18.64 -3.57 -4.39
N ALA A 77 18.64 -3.54 -3.05
CA ALA A 77 17.53 -3.02 -2.26
C ALA A 77 17.32 -1.51 -2.44
N ASN A 78 18.40 -0.72 -2.49
CA ASN A 78 18.31 0.72 -2.73
C ASN A 78 17.89 1.04 -4.17
N GLN A 79 18.29 0.21 -5.15
CA GLN A 79 17.81 0.34 -6.53
C GLN A 79 16.31 0.03 -6.63
N ALA A 80 15.82 -1.00 -5.91
CA ALA A 80 14.40 -1.28 -5.82
C ALA A 80 13.63 -0.09 -5.21
N PHE A 81 14.17 0.49 -4.14
CA PHE A 81 13.59 1.68 -3.52
C PHE A 81 13.58 2.90 -4.46
N GLN A 82 14.62 3.09 -5.28
CA GLN A 82 14.62 4.13 -6.31
C GLN A 82 13.45 3.95 -7.29
N HIS A 83 13.19 2.73 -7.76
CA HIS A 83 12.06 2.45 -8.64
C HIS A 83 10.71 2.60 -7.95
N PHE A 84 10.63 2.33 -6.65
CA PHE A 84 9.44 2.63 -5.86
C PHE A 84 9.16 4.14 -5.83
N LEU A 85 10.18 4.97 -5.58
CA LEU A 85 10.04 6.43 -5.60
C LEU A 85 9.55 6.95 -6.96
N GLU A 86 10.04 6.39 -8.07
CA GLU A 86 9.58 6.74 -9.42
C GLU A 86 8.07 6.44 -9.62
N LEU A 87 7.54 5.41 -8.97
CA LEU A 87 6.11 5.07 -9.03
C LEU A 87 5.28 5.99 -8.12
N MET A 88 5.80 6.32 -6.95
CA MET A 88 5.18 7.25 -5.99
C MET A 88 5.07 8.67 -6.57
N GLU A 89 6.15 9.17 -7.20
CA GLU A 89 6.18 10.51 -7.79
C GLU A 89 5.15 10.68 -8.92
N LYS A 90 4.89 9.61 -9.67
CA LYS A 90 3.89 9.60 -10.75
C LYS A 90 2.46 9.31 -10.27
N ASP A 91 2.29 9.00 -8.99
CA ASP A 91 1.03 8.47 -8.43
C ASP A 91 0.44 7.38 -9.35
N ALA A 92 1.27 6.38 -9.68
CA ALA A 92 0.97 5.41 -10.72
C ALA A 92 -0.34 4.65 -10.44
N TRP A 93 -1.09 4.34 -11.50
CA TRP A 93 -2.28 3.50 -11.42
C TRP A 93 -1.91 2.09 -10.96
N LEU A 94 -2.70 1.51 -10.06
CA LEU A 94 -2.55 0.13 -9.59
C LEU A 94 -3.12 -0.86 -10.62
N ASP A 95 -2.64 -0.76 -11.85
CA ASP A 95 -2.96 -1.69 -12.94
C ASP A 95 -2.08 -2.95 -12.88
N SER A 96 -2.35 -3.90 -13.77
CA SER A 96 -1.61 -5.17 -13.81
C SER A 96 -0.11 -4.99 -14.02
N ALA A 97 0.31 -3.99 -14.80
CA ALA A 97 1.73 -3.73 -15.08
C ALA A 97 2.44 -3.15 -13.86
N THR A 98 1.82 -2.19 -13.18
CA THR A 98 2.35 -1.56 -11.97
C THR A 98 2.38 -2.54 -10.80
N ILE A 99 1.34 -3.38 -10.66
CA ILE A 99 1.31 -4.45 -9.65
C ILE A 99 2.48 -5.43 -9.87
N ALA A 100 2.69 -5.91 -11.10
CA ALA A 100 3.80 -6.81 -11.40
C ALA A 100 5.17 -6.14 -11.19
N ARG A 101 5.27 -4.82 -11.42
CA ARG A 101 6.48 -4.05 -11.12
C ARG A 101 6.71 -3.90 -9.61
N MET A 102 5.65 -3.65 -8.83
CA MET A 102 5.72 -3.57 -7.37
C MET A 102 6.15 -4.89 -6.75
N GLU A 103 5.68 -6.02 -7.27
CA GLU A 103 6.12 -7.34 -6.81
C GLU A 103 7.63 -7.55 -7.02
N LYS A 104 8.17 -7.15 -8.18
CA LYS A 104 9.62 -7.21 -8.43
C LYS A 104 10.40 -6.31 -7.48
N ILE A 105 9.93 -5.08 -7.26
CA ILE A 105 10.51 -4.14 -6.30
C ILE A 105 10.51 -4.75 -4.90
N TRP A 106 9.39 -5.35 -4.49
CA TRP A 106 9.22 -5.98 -3.19
C TRP A 106 10.26 -7.09 -2.96
N VAL A 107 10.36 -8.04 -3.90
CA VAL A 107 11.34 -9.14 -3.84
C VAL A 107 12.77 -8.60 -3.80
N GLN A 108 13.09 -7.63 -4.65
CA GLN A 108 14.43 -7.04 -4.73
C GLN A 108 14.81 -6.22 -3.49
N SER A 109 13.82 -5.65 -2.78
CA SER A 109 14.05 -4.88 -1.55
C SER A 109 14.51 -5.74 -0.37
N GLY A 110 14.21 -7.04 -0.37
CA GLY A 110 14.52 -7.96 0.72
C GLY A 110 13.70 -7.76 2.00
N LEU A 111 12.75 -6.83 2.03
CA LEU A 111 11.95 -6.49 3.21
C LEU A 111 11.04 -7.62 3.69
N GLU A 112 10.73 -8.60 2.85
CA GLU A 112 9.95 -9.79 3.23
C GLU A 112 10.62 -10.57 4.37
N THR A 113 11.95 -10.65 4.35
CA THR A 113 12.74 -11.42 5.32
C THR A 113 13.19 -10.58 6.52
N LEU A 114 12.99 -9.25 6.47
CA LEU A 114 13.44 -8.33 7.51
C LEU A 114 12.53 -8.40 8.74
N LYS A 115 13.00 -9.08 9.78
CA LYS A 115 12.32 -9.19 11.06
C LYS A 115 12.37 -7.88 11.85
N TRP A 116 11.30 -7.56 12.57
CA TRP A 116 11.19 -6.33 13.33
C TRP A 116 12.34 -6.13 14.32
N GLU A 117 12.75 -7.19 15.01
CA GLU A 117 13.78 -7.16 16.05
C GLU A 117 15.19 -6.86 15.51
N SER A 118 15.41 -7.17 14.23
CA SER A 118 16.68 -6.87 13.54
C SER A 118 16.81 -5.39 13.15
N ILE A 119 15.71 -4.62 13.23
CA ILE A 119 15.69 -3.21 12.86
C ILE A 119 16.28 -2.37 14.02
N PRO A 120 17.18 -1.40 13.73
CA PRO A 120 17.71 -0.48 14.73
C PRO A 120 16.59 0.21 15.53
N VAL A 121 16.82 0.42 16.84
CA VAL A 121 15.81 0.99 17.74
C VAL A 121 15.31 2.35 17.26
N SER A 122 16.19 3.22 16.76
CA SER A 122 15.83 4.53 16.21
C SER A 122 14.91 4.41 14.99
N SER A 123 15.22 3.49 14.07
CA SER A 123 14.37 3.19 12.91
C SER A 123 13.00 2.65 13.33
N ARG A 124 12.96 1.75 14.32
CA ARG A 124 11.70 1.23 14.87
C ARG A 124 10.84 2.33 15.49
N GLN A 125 11.43 3.30 16.18
CA GLN A 125 10.69 4.42 16.77
C GLN A 125 9.99 5.26 15.70
N ILE A 126 10.70 5.60 14.62
CA ILE A 126 10.13 6.34 13.47
C ILE A 126 8.97 5.57 12.86
N MET A 127 9.18 4.28 12.58
CA MET A 127 8.15 3.43 11.96
C MET A 127 6.93 3.26 12.85
N SER A 128 7.13 3.07 14.16
CA SER A 128 6.05 2.91 15.14
C SER A 128 5.19 4.17 15.21
N GLN A 129 5.82 5.34 15.22
CA GLN A 129 5.11 6.62 15.22
C GLN A 129 4.27 6.80 13.95
N LEU A 130 4.84 6.50 12.78
CA LEU A 130 4.11 6.61 11.51
C LEU A 130 2.92 5.66 11.46
N MET A 131 3.12 4.40 11.84
CA MET A 131 2.04 3.42 11.88
C MET A 131 0.93 3.82 12.87
N ALA A 132 1.28 4.42 14.02
CA ALA A 132 0.29 4.88 14.99
C ALA A 132 -0.54 6.06 14.47
N VAL A 133 0.10 7.01 13.77
CA VAL A 133 -0.60 8.18 13.19
C VAL A 133 -1.53 7.78 12.05
N HIS A 134 -1.10 6.84 11.19
CA HIS A 134 -1.86 6.40 10.02
C HIS A 134 -2.61 5.08 10.26
N TYR A 135 -2.84 4.73 11.52
CA TYR A 135 -3.31 3.41 11.91
C TYR A 135 -4.67 3.06 11.27
N ALA A 136 -5.61 4.00 11.32
CA ALA A 136 -6.96 3.79 10.80
C ALA A 136 -6.95 3.57 9.27
N ASP A 137 -6.17 4.37 8.55
CA ASP A 137 -6.10 4.30 7.08
C ASP A 137 -5.37 3.06 6.58
N TRP A 138 -4.23 2.70 7.19
CA TRP A 138 -3.40 1.60 6.70
C TRP A 138 -3.87 0.22 7.16
N PHE A 139 -4.52 0.13 8.32
CA PHE A 139 -4.97 -1.14 8.90
C PHE A 139 -6.49 -1.32 8.87
N GLY A 140 -7.25 -0.32 8.42
CA GLY A 140 -8.71 -0.41 8.26
C GLY A 140 -9.46 -0.58 9.59
N VAL A 141 -8.89 -0.08 10.69
CA VAL A 141 -9.46 -0.20 12.03
C VAL A 141 -10.08 1.14 12.42
N ALA A 142 -11.36 1.15 12.78
CA ALA A 142 -11.98 2.29 13.44
C ALA A 142 -11.39 2.38 14.86
N SER A 143 -10.41 3.26 15.06
CA SER A 143 -9.64 3.39 16.30
C SER A 143 -10.53 3.35 17.54
N PHE A 144 -10.51 2.26 18.32
CA PHE A 144 -10.73 2.24 19.78
C PHE A 144 -10.34 0.87 20.36
N GLY A 145 -9.42 0.84 21.33
CA GLY A 145 -9.34 -0.20 22.37
C GLY A 145 -8.26 -1.28 22.24
N GLU A 146 -7.71 -1.56 21.07
CA GLU A 146 -6.62 -2.54 20.94
C GLU A 146 -5.25 -1.91 21.26
N GLN A 147 -4.43 -2.64 22.02
CA GLN A 147 -3.05 -2.25 22.29
C GLN A 147 -2.29 -2.27 20.97
N PHE A 148 -1.83 -1.10 20.53
CA PHE A 148 -1.04 -0.97 19.30
C PHE A 148 0.34 -1.60 19.51
N ASP A 149 0.58 -2.76 18.86
CA ASP A 149 1.89 -3.39 18.77
C ASP A 149 2.52 -3.13 17.38
N PRO A 150 3.57 -2.29 17.29
CA PRO A 150 4.28 -2.05 16.03
C PRO A 150 4.85 -3.31 15.38
N GLN A 151 5.26 -4.30 16.18
CA GLN A 151 5.84 -5.54 15.67
C GLN A 151 4.77 -6.35 14.94
N GLU A 152 3.63 -6.59 15.60
CA GLU A 152 2.51 -7.30 15.01
C GLU A 152 2.06 -6.63 13.71
N ARG A 153 2.00 -5.29 13.70
CA ARG A 153 1.60 -4.53 12.51
C ARG A 153 2.64 -4.59 11.39
N TRP A 154 3.93 -4.62 11.71
CA TRP A 154 4.99 -4.86 10.74
C TRP A 154 4.87 -6.24 10.09
N GLU A 155 4.58 -7.27 10.89
CA GLU A 155 4.40 -8.64 10.41
C GLU A 155 3.11 -8.80 9.61
N TRP A 156 2.02 -8.17 10.05
CA TRP A 156 0.73 -8.18 9.36
C TRP A 156 0.82 -7.62 7.93
N LEU A 157 1.65 -6.60 7.71
CA LEU A 157 1.87 -6.05 6.36
C LEU A 157 2.56 -7.05 5.41
N SER A 158 3.21 -8.10 5.92
CA SER A 158 3.74 -9.20 5.10
C SER A 158 2.69 -10.27 4.78
N ILE A 159 1.59 -10.32 5.52
CA ILE A 159 0.51 -11.27 5.26
C ILE A 159 -0.29 -10.74 4.07
N MET A 160 -0.37 -11.48 2.97
CA MET A 160 -1.09 -11.04 1.78
C MET A 160 -2.49 -11.66 1.74
N PRO A 161 -3.57 -10.86 1.61
CA PRO A 161 -4.93 -11.38 1.63
C PRO A 161 -5.17 -12.29 0.41
N ALA A 162 -5.70 -13.49 0.65
CA ALA A 162 -6.01 -14.46 -0.41
C ALA A 162 -7.32 -14.16 -1.15
N ALA A 163 -8.22 -13.39 -0.51
CA ALA A 163 -9.59 -13.12 -0.98
C ALA A 163 -9.94 -11.63 -0.81
N SER A 164 -10.82 -11.12 -1.68
CA SER A 164 -11.33 -9.75 -1.65
C SER A 164 -12.63 -9.65 -0.85
N CYS A 165 -13.13 -8.44 -0.64
CA CYS A 165 -14.54 -8.30 -0.24
C CYS A 165 -15.45 -8.60 -1.44
N PRO A 166 -16.71 -9.01 -1.18
CA PRO A 166 -17.74 -9.10 -2.21
C PRO A 166 -17.84 -7.81 -3.01
N CYS A 167 -17.93 -7.93 -4.34
CA CYS A 167 -18.10 -6.79 -5.25
C CYS A 167 -17.05 -5.68 -5.07
N ASP A 168 -15.77 -6.06 -4.87
CA ASP A 168 -14.67 -5.10 -4.70
C ASP A 168 -14.43 -4.28 -5.99
N MET A 169 -14.95 -3.06 -6.03
CA MET A 169 -14.89 -2.20 -7.23
C MET A 169 -13.45 -1.78 -7.60
N LEU A 170 -12.50 -1.83 -6.67
CA LEU A 170 -11.10 -1.50 -6.96
C LEU A 170 -10.40 -2.58 -7.82
N MET A 171 -10.99 -3.77 -7.92
CA MET A 171 -10.57 -4.81 -8.86
C MET A 171 -10.97 -4.50 -10.31
N ILE A 172 -12.01 -3.68 -10.49
CA ILE A 172 -12.52 -3.28 -11.82
C ILE A 172 -11.92 -1.94 -12.23
N MET A 173 -11.96 -0.96 -11.33
CA MET A 173 -11.42 0.38 -11.55
C MET A 173 -10.21 0.56 -10.63
N PRO A 174 -8.99 0.45 -11.16
CA PRO A 174 -7.79 0.44 -10.33
C PRO A 174 -7.63 1.76 -9.59
N SER A 175 -7.12 1.67 -8.36
CA SER A 175 -6.73 2.86 -7.60
C SER A 175 -5.36 3.41 -8.04
N ARG A 176 -4.74 4.29 -7.26
CA ARG A 176 -3.42 4.89 -7.51
C ARG A 176 -2.56 4.76 -6.27
N LEU A 177 -1.27 4.51 -6.49
CA LEU A 177 -0.36 4.07 -5.44
C LEU A 177 -0.18 5.08 -4.31
N ALA A 178 0.13 6.34 -4.62
CA ALA A 178 0.40 7.34 -3.60
C ALA A 178 -0.91 7.82 -2.95
N THR A 179 -2.01 7.88 -3.70
CA THR A 179 -3.36 8.17 -3.17
C THR A 179 -3.79 7.13 -2.12
N GLU A 180 -3.57 5.83 -2.36
CA GLU A 180 -3.91 4.77 -1.39
C GLU A 180 -3.01 4.84 -0.14
N LEU A 181 -1.73 5.17 -0.28
CA LEU A 181 -0.85 5.38 0.87
C LEU A 181 -1.22 6.65 1.67
N ASN A 182 -1.75 7.67 1.00
CA ASN A 182 -2.21 8.91 1.63
C ASN A 182 -3.44 8.65 2.54
N GLY A 183 -4.26 7.66 2.16
CA GLY A 183 -5.52 7.36 2.85
C GLY A 183 -6.42 8.58 2.90
N ASN A 184 -7.14 8.74 4.01
CA ASN A 184 -7.90 9.95 4.33
C ASN A 184 -7.16 10.88 5.31
N SER A 185 -5.99 10.46 5.81
CA SER A 185 -5.17 11.26 6.73
C SER A 185 -4.53 12.51 6.12
N GLY A 186 -4.33 12.56 4.80
CA GLY A 186 -3.63 13.68 4.15
C GLY A 186 -2.12 13.72 4.46
N LEU A 187 -1.49 12.56 4.64
CA LEU A 187 -0.04 12.39 4.83
C LEU A 187 0.80 13.13 3.78
N PHE A 188 0.41 13.03 2.52
CA PHE A 188 1.12 13.59 1.39
C PHE A 188 0.54 14.94 0.98
N ARG A 189 1.39 15.98 1.04
CA ARG A 189 0.97 17.33 0.66
C ARG A 189 0.68 17.40 -0.83
N GLY A 190 -0.49 17.94 -1.18
CA GLY A 190 -0.90 18.17 -2.56
C GLY A 190 -1.36 16.92 -3.32
N LEU A 191 -1.48 15.77 -2.65
CA LEU A 191 -2.10 14.57 -3.21
C LEU A 191 -3.54 14.42 -2.71
N ASN A 192 -4.39 13.83 -3.57
CA ASN A 192 -5.79 13.56 -3.23
C ASN A 192 -5.89 12.52 -2.11
N THR A 193 -6.97 12.59 -1.34
CA THR A 193 -7.32 11.51 -0.40
C THR A 193 -8.01 10.35 -1.13
N THR A 194 -8.10 9.20 -0.46
CA THR A 194 -8.86 8.07 -0.99
C THR A 194 -10.35 8.42 -1.12
N ALA A 195 -10.91 9.19 -0.16
CA ALA A 195 -12.29 9.65 -0.22
C ALA A 195 -12.57 10.57 -1.42
N ASP A 196 -11.69 11.53 -1.71
CA ASP A 196 -11.87 12.46 -2.85
C ASP A 196 -11.89 11.73 -4.19
N ARG A 197 -11.23 10.57 -4.26
CA ARG A 197 -11.09 9.80 -5.50
C ARG A 197 -12.24 8.80 -5.71
N LEU A 198 -12.90 8.38 -4.63
CA LEU A 198 -14.03 7.46 -4.67
C LEU A 198 -15.38 8.17 -4.85
N CYS A 199 -15.43 9.49 -4.61
CA CYS A 199 -16.60 10.35 -4.81
C CYS A 199 -16.63 10.95 -6.22
#